data_AF-A0A2X2DQ29-F1
#
_entry.id   AF-A0A2X2DQ29-F1
#
_cell.length_a   1.000
_cell.length_b   1.000
_cell.length_c   1.000
_cell.angle_alpha   90.00
_cell.angle_beta   90.00
_cell.angle_gamma   90.00
#
_symmetry.space_group_name_H-M   'P 1'
#
loop_
_entity.id
_entity.type
_entity.pdbx_description
1 polymer ?
#
loop_
_entity_poly.entity_id
_entity_poly.type
_entity_poly.pdbx_seq_one_letter_code
_entity_poly.pdbx_strand_id
1 'polypeptide(L)' 'MQLTSNDKDINVQQSKTPEFDGWRWVSYWYPVRQVVSFKRDVYRRVMKEFAPVVMPLQEQVSMSRPSYGYRRKRY' A
#
# COMPACT_ATOMS: atom_id res chain seq x y z
N MET A 1 -0.94 -6.15 0.99
CA MET A 1 -0.01 -5.91 2.10
C MET A 1 -0.64 -4.94 3.07
N GLN A 2 -0.58 -5.25 4.37
CA GLN A 2 -1.02 -4.37 5.45
C GLN A 2 0.02 -4.47 6.56
N LEU A 3 0.25 -3.36 7.26
CA LEU A 3 1.08 -3.33 8.47
C LEU A 3 0.41 -4.25 9.50
N THR A 4 1.19 -5.09 10.19
CA THR A 4 0.70 -5.89 11.32
C THR A 4 0.84 -5.18 12.66
N SER A 5 1.61 -4.09 12.71
CA SER A 5 1.82 -3.24 13.89
C SER A 5 0.66 -2.26 14.08
N ASN A 6 0.58 -1.65 15.26
CA ASN A 6 -0.47 -0.67 15.55
C ASN A 6 -0.19 0.63 14.79
N ASP A 7 -1.20 1.21 14.13
CA ASP A 7 -1.05 2.47 13.40
C ASP A 7 -0.52 3.61 14.29
N LYS A 8 -0.75 3.53 15.61
CA LYS A 8 -0.23 4.47 16.62
C LYS A 8 1.30 4.47 16.73
N ASP A 9 1.97 3.42 16.27
CA ASP A 9 3.43 3.30 16.32
C ASP A 9 4.11 4.05 15.16
N ILE A 10 3.33 4.56 14.18
CA ILE A 10 3.87 5.34 13.06
C ILE A 10 3.75 6.82 13.35
N ASN A 11 4.90 7.45 13.63
CA ASN A 11 5.00 8.88 13.83
C ASN A 11 5.69 9.55 12.62
N VAL A 12 4.90 10.16 11.75
CA VAL A 12 5.40 10.94 10.59
C VAL A 12 5.79 12.39 10.93
N GLN A 13 5.56 12.82 12.18
CA GLN A 13 5.74 14.19 12.65
C GLN A 13 7.04 14.38 13.47
N GLN A 14 7.97 13.42 13.43
CA GLN A 14 9.18 13.44 14.26
C GLN A 14 10.23 14.48 13.80
N SER A 15 10.13 14.99 12.58
CA SER A 15 11.04 16.00 12.03
C SER A 15 10.59 17.43 12.37
N LYS A 16 11.54 18.38 12.46
CA LYS A 16 11.25 19.81 12.62
C LYS A 16 10.43 20.38 11.44
N THR A 17 10.61 19.79 10.26
CA THR A 17 9.82 20.06 9.06
C THR A 17 9.33 18.72 8.51
N PRO A 18 8.14 18.26 8.93
CA PRO A 18 7.58 17.00 8.50
C PRO A 18 7.34 16.98 6.98
N GLU A 19 7.77 15.91 6.31
CA GLU A 19 7.54 15.73 4.86
C GLU A 19 6.14 15.19 4.55
N PHE A 20 5.51 14.53 5.51
CA PHE A 20 4.25 13.82 5.35
C PHE A 20 3.28 14.15 6.48
N ASP A 21 2.02 14.44 6.13
CA ASP A 21 0.96 14.67 7.10
C ASP A 21 0.36 13.35 7.65
N GLY A 22 0.46 12.27 6.87
CA GLY A 22 -0.08 10.96 7.20
C GLY A 22 0.27 9.90 6.16
N TRP A 23 -0.24 8.69 6.33
CA TRP A 23 0.05 7.56 5.45
C TRP A 23 -1.15 6.63 5.32
N ARG A 24 -1.20 5.84 4.23
CA ARG A 24 -2.18 4.78 4.04
C ARG A 24 -1.62 3.71 3.10
N TRP A 25 -2.05 2.47 3.28
CA TRP A 25 -1.79 1.42 2.29
C TRP A 25 -2.64 1.65 1.03
N VAL A 26 -2.03 1.51 -0.14
CA VAL A 26 -2.69 1.62 -1.44
C VAL A 26 -2.36 0.41 -2.32
N SER A 27 -3.14 0.20 -3.38
CA SER A 27 -2.82 -0.83 -4.38
C SER A 27 -1.44 -0.56 -4.98
N TYR A 28 -0.68 -1.62 -5.27
CA TYR A 28 0.71 -1.50 -5.71
C TYR A 28 0.89 -0.48 -6.83
N TRP A 29 0.12 -0.56 -7.91
CA TRP A 29 0.25 0.33 -9.08
C TRP A 29 -0.37 1.74 -8.92
N TYR A 30 -0.96 2.07 -7.77
CA TYR A 30 -1.58 3.38 -7.53
C TYR A 30 -0.60 4.57 -7.58
N PRO A 31 0.61 4.50 -6.97
CA PRO A 31 1.54 5.63 -6.94
C PRO A 31 1.93 6.15 -8.33
N VAL A 32 2.13 5.27 -9.33
CA VAL A 32 2.48 5.68 -10.72
C VAL A 32 1.41 6.58 -11.35
N ARG A 33 0.14 6.39 -10.98
CA ARG A 33 -0.99 7.15 -11.54
C ARG A 33 -1.22 8.49 -10.82
N GLN A 34 -0.67 8.68 -9.62
CA GLN A 34 -0.99 9.81 -8.75
C GLN A 34 0.22 10.68 -8.42
N VAL A 35 1.43 10.17 -8.64
CA VAL A 35 2.66 10.94 -8.46
C VAL A 35 2.75 12.07 -9.49
N VAL A 36 3.38 13.17 -9.09
CA VAL A 36 3.69 14.32 -9.93
C VAL A 36 4.32 13.89 -11.26
N SER A 37 3.93 14.58 -12.34
CA SER A 37 4.18 14.16 -13.73
C SER A 37 5.64 13.82 -14.01
N PHE A 38 6.57 14.68 -13.59
CA PHE A 38 8.00 14.52 -13.85
C PHE A 38 8.62 13.29 -13.16
N LYS A 39 8.00 12.73 -12.10
CA LYS A 39 8.48 11.53 -11.40
C LYS A 39 7.87 10.23 -11.93
N ARG A 40 6.84 10.29 -12.78
CA ARG A 40 6.06 9.10 -13.17
C ARG A 40 6.91 8.01 -13.83
N ASP A 41 7.82 8.38 -14.72
CA ASP A 41 8.68 7.40 -15.39
C ASP A 41 9.70 6.75 -14.47
N VAL A 42 10.26 7.52 -13.53
CA VAL A 42 11.17 6.98 -12.51
C VAL A 42 10.42 5.98 -11.63
N TYR A 43 9.25 6.36 -11.13
CA TYR A 43 8.41 5.48 -10.31
C TYR A 43 8.00 4.21 -11.07
N ARG A 44 7.65 4.34 -12.36
CA ARG A 44 7.30 3.20 -13.20
C ARG A 44 8.45 2.20 -13.32
N ARG A 45 9.69 2.66 -13.51
CA ARG A 45 10.87 1.78 -13.61
C ARG A 45 11.14 1.08 -12.28
N VAL A 46 11.15 1.83 -11.17
CA VAL A 46 11.37 1.30 -9.83
C VAL A 46 10.32 0.24 -9.46
N MET A 47 9.05 0.52 -9.76
CA MET A 47 7.98 -0.43 -9.45
C MET A 47 7.98 -1.65 -10.36
N LYS A 48 8.41 -1.51 -11.62
CA LYS A 48 8.61 -2.68 -12.49
C LYS A 48 9.72 -3.60 -11.93
N GLU A 49 10.80 -3.01 -11.43
CA GLU A 49 11.92 -3.74 -10.82
C GLU A 49 11.52 -4.48 -9.54
N PHE A 50 10.68 -3.87 -8.70
CA PHE A 50 10.23 -4.48 -7.45
C PHE A 50 9.00 -5.40 -7.59
N ALA A 51 8.31 -5.41 -8.73
CA ALA A 51 7.13 -6.24 -8.95
C ALA A 51 7.39 -7.75 -8.73
N PRO A 52 8.49 -8.36 -9.21
CA PRO A 52 8.76 -9.79 -8.99
C PRO A 52 8.89 -10.18 -7.51
N VAL A 53 9.29 -9.24 -6.66
CA VAL A 53 9.42 -9.47 -5.21
C VAL A 53 8.07 -9.27 -4.50
N VAL A 54 7.33 -8.22 -4.87
CA VAL A 54 6.11 -7.83 -4.16
C VAL A 54 4.88 -8.65 -4.57
N MET A 55 4.76 -9.03 -5.84
CA MET A 55 3.57 -9.73 -6.35
C MET A 55 3.37 -11.12 -5.72
N PRO A 56 4.38 -11.99 -5.59
CA PRO A 56 4.22 -13.29 -4.94
C PRO A 56 3.79 -13.17 -3.48
N LEU A 57 4.36 -12.19 -2.76
CA LEU A 57 3.98 -11.91 -1.38
C LEU A 57 2.50 -11.48 -1.28
N GLN A 58 2.00 -10.72 -2.26
CA GLN A 58 0.60 -10.29 -2.29
C GLN A 58 -0.37 -11.46 -2.49
N GLU A 59 0.01 -12.46 -3.30
CA GLU A 59 -0.77 -13.68 -3.51
C GLU A 59 -0.87 -14.51 -2.22
N GLN A 60 0.23 -14.65 -1.46
CA GLN A 60 0.22 -15.34 -0.16
C GLN A 60 -0.73 -14.68 0.86
N VAL A 61 -0.81 -13.35 0.88
CA VAL A 61 -1.74 -12.61 1.75
C VAL A 61 -3.20 -12.81 1.31
N SER A 62 -3.45 -13.00 0.01
CA SER A 62 -4.82 -13.25 -0.47
C SER A 62 -5.34 -14.64 -0.10
N MET A 63 -4.47 -15.65 -0.06
CA MET A 63 -4.81 -17.04 0.31
C MET A 63 -5.05 -17.23 1.81
N SER A 64 -4.49 -16.35 2.65
CA SER A 64 -4.59 -16.43 4.12
C SER A 64 -5.76 -15.64 4.71
N ARG A 65 -6.52 -14.89 3.89
CA ARG A 65 -7.75 -14.22 4.34
C ARG A 65 -8.91 -15.22 4.35
N PRO A 66 -9.47 -15.62 5.50
CA PRO A 66 -10.68 -16.42 5.50
C PRO A 66 -11.79 -15.62 4.81
N SER A 67 -12.44 -16.23 3.84
CA SER A 67 -13.60 -15.68 3.17
C SER A 67 -14.75 -15.60 4.16
N TYR A 68 -14.81 -14.53 4.96
CA TYR A 68 -16.04 -14.14 5.64
C TYR A 68 -17.02 -13.67 4.56
N GLY A 69 -17.78 -14.64 4.06
CA GLY A 69 -18.85 -14.42 3.11
C GLY A 69 -19.77 -13.33 3.65
N TYR A 70 -19.91 -12.26 2.87
CA TYR A 70 -20.90 -11.22 3.09
C TYR A 70 -22.29 -11.86 2.93
N ARG A 71 -22.82 -12.44 4.01
CA ARG A 71 -24.20 -12.89 4.08
C ARG A 71 -25.08 -11.65 4.11
N ARG A 72 -25.46 -11.16 2.92
CA ARG A 72 -26.50 -10.15 2.74
C ARG A 72 -27.76 -10.66 3.46
N LYS A 73 -28.01 -10.19 4.69
CA LYS A 73 -29.36 -10.22 5.26
C LYS A 73 -30.14 -9.09 4.60
N ARG A 74 -31.00 -9.47 3.66
CA ARG A 74 -32.16 -8.66 3.28
C ARG A 74 -33.06 -8.61 4.51
N TYR A 75 -33.41 -7.41 4.95
CA TYR A 75 -34.64 -7.11 5.68
C TYR A 75 -35.14 -5.78 5.17
#